data_AF-A0A7S1M1E7-F1
#
_entry.id   AF-A0A7S1M1E7-F1
#
_cell.length_a   1.000
_cell.length_b   1.000
_cell.length_c   1.000
_cell.angle_alpha   90.00
_cell.angle_beta   90.00
_cell.angle_gamma   90.00
#
_symmetry.space_group_name_H-M   'P 1'
#
loop_
_entity.id
_entity.type
_entity.pdbx_description
1 polymer ?
#
loop_
_entity_poly.entity_id
_entity_poly.type
_entity_poly.pdbx_seq_one_letter_code
_entity_poly.pdbx_strand_id
1 'polypeptide(L)'
;RSSGDTAARDDQTVLSLLEEAGLSSEIINRFFRPFVGGIFFDPELQTSARAFDFVFASIAKGDNCLPSRGIGAVSAQLELAVRQRGSRISLGHAAVRLLPGPQLEVTSGNGVQALRSPSAVVVATDALAARELLGPEALELPRGPPVATACLYFSLPEADLPTRDPVLLLNGELPAGVYGTTALASATFLSNIAPSYAPPGRALLSCTLLGLPAEPDDAA
;
A
#
# COMPACT_ATOMS: atom_id res chain seq x y z
N ARG A 1 13.22 -11.35 -19.72
CA ARG A 1 14.17 -12.32 -19.11
C ARG A 1 13.34 -13.44 -18.48
N SER A 2 13.76 -14.70 -18.63
CA SER A 2 12.99 -15.89 -18.23
C SER A 2 12.79 -15.96 -16.71
N SER A 3 11.58 -16.33 -16.29
CA SER A 3 11.05 -16.34 -14.92
C SER A 3 11.64 -17.40 -13.96
N GLY A 4 12.92 -17.78 -14.14
CA GLY A 4 13.50 -18.95 -13.47
C GLY A 4 14.73 -18.72 -12.59
N ASP A 5 15.23 -17.49 -12.44
CA ASP A 5 16.54 -17.28 -11.82
C ASP A 5 16.62 -16.03 -10.90
N THR A 6 15.63 -15.90 -10.00
CA THR A 6 15.61 -14.81 -9.00
C THR A 6 16.18 -15.25 -7.64
N ALA A 7 16.80 -16.43 -7.54
CA ALA A 7 17.06 -17.09 -6.26
C ALA A 7 18.52 -17.10 -5.79
N ALA A 8 19.46 -16.40 -6.45
CA ALA A 8 20.88 -16.44 -6.05
C ALA A 8 21.67 -15.13 -6.31
N ARG A 9 21.01 -13.97 -6.29
CA ARG A 9 21.71 -12.68 -6.24
C ARG A 9 21.49 -12.03 -4.88
N ASP A 10 22.56 -11.48 -4.31
CA ASP A 10 22.43 -10.53 -3.21
C ASP A 10 21.44 -9.44 -3.62
N ASP A 11 20.54 -9.09 -2.71
CA ASP A 11 19.53 -8.08 -3.00
C ASP A 11 20.21 -6.72 -3.19
N GLN A 12 19.75 -5.97 -4.19
CA GLN A 12 20.24 -4.62 -4.48
C GLN A 12 19.08 -3.63 -4.48
N THR A 13 19.40 -2.34 -4.47
CA THR A 13 18.37 -1.29 -4.54
C THR A 13 17.77 -1.22 -5.94
N VAL A 14 16.52 -0.74 -6.03
CA VAL A 14 15.91 -0.42 -7.33
C VAL A 14 16.78 0.56 -8.11
N LEU A 15 17.35 1.58 -7.45
CA LEU A 15 18.22 2.56 -8.11
C LEU A 15 19.40 1.89 -8.81
N SER A 16 20.14 1.03 -8.09
CA SER A 16 21.29 0.30 -8.63
C SER A 16 20.87 -0.59 -9.80
N LEU A 17 19.75 -1.31 -9.67
CA LEU A 17 19.22 -2.15 -10.75
C LEU A 17 18.93 -1.34 -12.03
N LEU A 18 18.33 -0.16 -11.91
CA LEU A 18 17.98 0.70 -13.04
C LEU A 18 19.23 1.30 -13.72
N GLU A 19 20.22 1.71 -12.92
CA GLU A 19 21.50 2.22 -13.42
C GLU A 19 22.31 1.12 -14.13
N GLU A 20 22.39 -0.09 -13.56
CA GLU A 20 23.00 -1.27 -14.18
C GLU A 20 22.30 -1.68 -15.48
N ALA A 21 20.99 -1.45 -15.59
CA ALA A 21 20.22 -1.67 -16.81
C ALA A 21 20.51 -0.63 -17.91
N GLY A 22 21.33 0.40 -17.63
CA GLY A 22 21.72 1.44 -18.57
C GLY A 22 20.66 2.53 -18.79
N LEU A 23 19.72 2.68 -17.87
CA LEU A 23 18.71 3.73 -17.94
C LEU A 23 19.32 5.09 -17.59
N SER A 24 18.89 6.13 -18.31
CA SER A 24 19.39 7.48 -18.08
C SER A 24 18.90 8.03 -16.73
N SER A 25 19.69 8.93 -16.13
CA SER A 25 19.25 9.69 -14.96
C SER A 25 17.93 10.43 -15.20
N GLU A 26 17.67 10.86 -16.44
CA GLU A 26 16.43 11.50 -16.83
C GLU A 26 15.20 10.59 -16.66
N ILE A 27 15.20 9.38 -17.23
CA ILE A 27 14.05 8.47 -17.08
C ILE A 27 13.93 7.96 -15.64
N ILE A 28 15.06 7.74 -14.96
CA ILE A 28 15.05 7.36 -13.54
C ILE A 28 14.34 8.43 -12.71
N ASN A 29 14.69 9.70 -12.90
CA ASN A 29 14.12 10.79 -12.11
C ASN A 29 12.69 11.16 -12.53
N ARG A 30 12.39 11.18 -13.83
CA ARG A 30 11.09 11.65 -14.35
C ARG A 30 9.99 10.59 -14.33
N PHE A 31 10.36 9.31 -14.38
CA PHE A 31 9.38 8.21 -14.42
C PHE A 31 9.53 7.28 -13.22
N PHE A 32 10.70 6.67 -13.01
CA PHE A 32 10.85 5.62 -11.99
C PHE A 32 10.72 6.16 -10.56
N ARG A 33 11.28 7.32 -10.25
CA ARG A 33 11.13 7.93 -8.91
C ARG A 33 9.67 8.26 -8.57
N PRO A 34 8.89 9.00 -9.38
CA PRO A 34 7.49 9.27 -9.05
C PRO A 34 6.61 8.00 -9.13
N PHE A 35 6.90 7.07 -10.03
CA PHE A 35 6.11 5.84 -10.19
C PHE A 35 6.44 4.79 -9.12
N VAL A 36 7.67 4.28 -9.12
CA VAL A 36 8.11 3.21 -8.22
C VAL A 36 8.23 3.74 -6.79
N GLY A 37 8.77 4.94 -6.61
CA GLY A 37 8.77 5.59 -5.31
C GLY A 37 7.36 5.92 -4.82
N GLY A 38 6.42 6.18 -5.72
CA GLY A 38 4.99 6.29 -5.40
C GLY A 38 4.37 4.98 -4.91
N ILE A 39 4.76 3.83 -5.48
CA ILE A 39 4.27 2.50 -5.12
C ILE A 39 4.81 2.03 -3.77
N PHE A 40 6.12 2.20 -3.55
CA PHE A 40 6.79 1.72 -2.34
C PHE A 40 6.91 2.78 -1.24
N PHE A 41 6.43 4.00 -1.51
CA PHE A 41 6.63 5.18 -0.66
C PHE A 41 8.11 5.46 -0.37
N ASP A 42 8.97 5.11 -1.33
CA ASP A 42 10.42 5.16 -1.24
C ASP A 42 11.00 5.95 -2.45
N PRO A 43 11.11 7.27 -2.31
CA PRO A 43 11.53 8.14 -3.39
C PRO A 43 13.03 8.01 -3.74
N GLU A 44 13.83 7.52 -2.81
CA GLU A 44 15.26 7.29 -3.00
C GLU A 44 15.54 5.99 -3.78
N LEU A 45 14.50 5.18 -4.03
CA LEU A 45 14.56 3.91 -4.74
C LEU A 45 15.52 2.91 -4.07
N GLN A 46 15.54 2.92 -2.74
CA GLN A 46 16.31 2.01 -1.87
C GLN A 46 15.65 0.63 -1.70
N THR A 47 14.38 0.51 -2.11
CA THR A 47 13.58 -0.70 -2.02
C THR A 47 14.29 -1.86 -2.71
N SER A 48 14.05 -3.07 -2.20
CA SER A 48 14.51 -4.32 -2.78
C SER A 48 14.18 -4.41 -4.28
N ALA A 49 15.20 -4.66 -5.10
CA ALA A 49 15.05 -4.98 -6.51
C ALA A 49 14.14 -6.19 -6.74
N ARG A 50 14.13 -7.16 -5.80
CA ARG A 50 13.24 -8.33 -5.86
C ARG A 50 11.77 -7.94 -5.67
N ALA A 51 11.49 -7.03 -4.73
CA ALA A 51 10.14 -6.51 -4.53
C ALA A 51 9.68 -5.72 -5.77
N PHE A 52 10.56 -4.90 -6.34
CA PHE A 52 10.31 -4.20 -7.59
C PHE A 52 10.00 -5.17 -8.73
N ASP A 53 10.82 -6.20 -8.96
CA ASP A 53 10.59 -7.19 -10.02
C ASP A 53 9.22 -7.86 -9.89
N PHE A 54 8.84 -8.25 -8.67
CA PHE A 54 7.53 -8.87 -8.42
C PHE A 54 6.37 -7.91 -8.76
N VAL A 55 6.42 -6.68 -8.24
CA VAL A 55 5.36 -5.70 -8.44
C VAL A 55 5.30 -5.24 -9.90
N PHE A 56 6.44 -4.90 -10.48
CA PHE A 56 6.53 -4.44 -11.86
C PHE A 56 6.10 -5.54 -12.85
N ALA A 57 6.48 -6.80 -12.62
CA ALA A 57 6.00 -7.92 -13.42
C ALA A 57 4.49 -8.17 -13.24
N SER A 58 3.92 -7.87 -12.07
CA SER A 58 2.48 -7.98 -11.85
C SER A 58 1.72 -6.91 -12.61
N ILE A 59 2.20 -5.66 -12.59
CA ILE A 59 1.65 -4.55 -13.36
C ILE A 59 1.77 -4.81 -14.87
N ALA A 60 2.88 -5.39 -15.32
CA ALA A 60 3.09 -5.69 -16.74
C ALA A 60 2.19 -6.81 -17.30
N LYS A 61 1.52 -7.60 -16.44
CA LYS A 61 0.70 -8.75 -16.86
C LYS A 61 -0.76 -8.40 -17.18
N GLY A 62 -1.24 -7.23 -16.81
CA GLY A 62 -2.63 -6.86 -17.06
C GLY A 62 -2.99 -5.46 -16.61
N ASP A 63 -4.25 -5.11 -16.80
CA ASP A 63 -4.75 -3.77 -16.50
C ASP A 63 -4.93 -3.57 -14.99
N ASN A 64 -4.58 -2.37 -14.52
CA ASN A 64 -4.96 -1.91 -13.19
C ASN A 64 -6.46 -1.60 -13.19
N CYS A 65 -7.18 -2.06 -12.16
CA CYS A 65 -8.63 -1.88 -12.09
C CYS A 65 -9.08 -1.35 -10.73
N LEU A 66 -10.24 -0.71 -10.72
CA LEU A 66 -10.94 -0.30 -9.51
C LEU A 66 -12.22 -1.12 -9.36
N PRO A 67 -12.53 -1.64 -8.16
CA PRO A 67 -13.81 -2.30 -7.92
C PRO A 67 -14.95 -1.28 -8.10
N SER A 68 -15.93 -1.56 -8.96
CA SER A 68 -17.00 -0.61 -9.30
C SER A 68 -17.83 -0.08 -8.11
N ARG A 69 -17.73 -0.72 -6.95
CA ARG A 69 -18.42 -0.37 -5.69
C ARG A 69 -17.46 0.06 -4.57
N GLY A 70 -16.25 0.51 -4.91
CA GLY A 70 -15.24 0.87 -3.92
C GLY A 70 -14.46 -0.34 -3.40
N ILE A 71 -13.28 -0.08 -2.84
CA ILE A 71 -12.40 -1.15 -2.32
C ILE A 71 -13.05 -1.96 -1.18
N GLY A 72 -13.98 -1.36 -0.43
CA GLY A 72 -14.75 -2.02 0.61
C GLY A 72 -15.62 -3.20 0.12
N ALA A 73 -15.93 -3.26 -1.18
CA ALA A 73 -16.64 -4.40 -1.77
C ALA A 73 -15.84 -5.71 -1.62
N VAL A 74 -14.51 -5.67 -1.65
CA VAL A 74 -13.65 -6.84 -1.45
C VAL A 74 -13.78 -7.35 -0.02
N SER A 75 -13.71 -6.46 0.97
CA SER A 75 -13.88 -6.82 2.38
C SER A 75 -15.26 -7.41 2.66
N ALA A 76 -16.32 -6.85 2.06
CA ALA A 76 -17.68 -7.38 2.20
C ALA A 76 -17.83 -8.80 1.60
N GLN A 77 -17.18 -9.07 0.47
CA GLN A 77 -17.15 -10.42 -0.13
C GLN A 77 -16.42 -11.43 0.76
N LEU A 78 -15.28 -11.04 1.34
CA LEU A 78 -14.54 -11.87 2.29
C LEU A 78 -15.35 -12.15 3.55
N GLU A 79 -15.99 -11.13 4.12
CA GLU A 79 -16.88 -11.30 5.28
C GLU A 79 -17.99 -12.31 4.98
N LEU A 80 -18.67 -12.16 3.85
CA LEU A 80 -19.74 -13.07 3.44
C LEU A 80 -19.22 -14.51 3.32
N ALA A 81 -18.06 -14.72 2.70
CA ALA A 81 -17.47 -16.04 2.55
C ALA A 81 -17.10 -16.68 3.91
N VAL A 82 -16.58 -15.90 4.85
CA VAL A 82 -16.28 -16.36 6.22
C VAL A 82 -17.57 -16.79 6.93
N ARG A 83 -18.63 -15.98 6.86
CA ARG A 83 -19.92 -16.28 7.49
C ARG A 83 -20.61 -17.50 6.87
N GLN A 84 -20.59 -17.65 5.55
CA GLN A 84 -21.16 -18.80 4.84
C GLN A 84 -20.48 -20.13 5.21
N ARG A 85 -19.21 -20.08 5.60
CA ARG A 85 -18.46 -21.24 6.10
C ARG A 85 -18.68 -21.51 7.60
N GLY A 86 -19.59 -20.79 8.26
CA GLY A 86 -19.86 -20.93 9.69
C GLY A 86 -18.75 -20.40 10.59
N SER A 87 -17.80 -19.64 10.04
CA SER A 87 -16.73 -19.00 10.81
C SER A 87 -17.19 -17.65 11.38
N ARG A 88 -16.52 -17.19 12.43
CA ARG A 88 -16.90 -15.97 13.17
C ARG A 88 -15.89 -14.85 12.95
N ILE A 89 -16.40 -13.63 12.80
CA ILE A 89 -15.63 -12.39 12.86
C ILE A 89 -16.04 -11.66 14.13
N SER A 90 -15.06 -11.28 14.95
CA SER A 90 -15.25 -10.57 16.21
C SER A 90 -14.50 -9.24 16.14
N LEU A 91 -15.24 -8.13 16.05
CA LEU A 91 -14.69 -6.78 16.08
C LEU A 91 -14.60 -6.28 17.53
N GLY A 92 -13.76 -5.27 17.80
CA GLY A 92 -13.56 -4.73 19.16
C GLY A 92 -12.91 -5.71 20.13
N HIS A 93 -12.11 -6.66 19.61
CA HIS A 93 -11.33 -7.62 20.40
C HIS A 93 -9.85 -7.41 20.05
N ALA A 94 -9.12 -6.69 20.89
CA ALA A 94 -7.70 -6.45 20.69
C ALA A 94 -6.89 -7.66 21.18
N ALA A 95 -6.07 -8.25 20.31
CA ALA A 95 -5.09 -9.26 20.69
C ALA A 95 -3.99 -8.59 21.54
N VAL A 96 -3.80 -9.05 22.78
CA VAL A 96 -2.85 -8.41 23.71
C VAL A 96 -1.66 -9.28 24.09
N ARG A 97 -1.81 -10.62 24.03
CA ARG A 97 -0.72 -11.54 24.38
C ARG A 97 -0.91 -12.91 23.77
N LEU A 98 0.14 -13.45 23.14
CA LEU A 98 0.18 -14.87 22.76
C LEU A 98 0.58 -15.71 23.97
N LEU A 99 -0.16 -16.79 24.24
CA LEU A 99 0.09 -17.71 25.35
C LEU A 99 0.72 -19.02 24.82
N PRO A 100 1.35 -19.84 25.68
CA PRO A 100 1.89 -21.14 25.26
C PRO A 100 0.85 -22.04 24.58
N GLY A 101 1.23 -22.61 23.44
CA GLY A 101 0.33 -23.33 22.55
C GLY A 101 -0.51 -22.39 21.66
N PRO A 102 -1.53 -22.90 20.95
CA PRO A 102 -2.38 -22.09 20.08
C PRO A 102 -3.41 -21.28 20.90
N GLN A 103 -2.94 -20.37 21.75
CA GLN A 103 -3.75 -19.57 22.66
C GLN A 103 -3.43 -18.08 22.57
N LEU A 104 -4.46 -17.26 22.74
CA LEU A 104 -4.37 -15.80 22.63
C LEU A 104 -5.22 -15.14 23.72
N GLU A 105 -4.67 -14.18 24.45
CA GLU A 105 -5.45 -13.25 25.26
C GLU A 105 -5.94 -12.10 24.41
N VAL A 106 -7.23 -11.79 24.53
CA VAL A 106 -7.86 -10.66 23.88
C VAL A 106 -8.57 -9.78 24.90
N THR A 107 -8.50 -8.47 24.70
CA THR A 107 -9.23 -7.48 25.49
C THR A 107 -10.42 -6.97 24.70
N SER A 108 -11.58 -6.88 25.36
CA SER A 108 -12.81 -6.33 24.81
C SER A 108 -13.54 -5.48 25.86
N GLY A 109 -14.70 -4.93 25.52
CA GLY A 109 -15.56 -4.22 26.49
C GLY A 109 -15.96 -5.05 27.71
N ASN A 110 -15.87 -6.39 27.63
CA ASN A 110 -16.17 -7.31 28.73
C ASN A 110 -14.93 -7.67 29.57
N GLY A 111 -13.79 -7.01 29.34
CA GLY A 111 -12.51 -7.32 29.97
C GLY A 111 -11.63 -8.25 29.13
N VAL A 112 -10.69 -8.90 29.81
CA VAL A 112 -9.69 -9.79 29.21
C VAL A 112 -10.20 -11.23 29.20
N GLN A 113 -10.09 -11.91 28.05
CA GLN A 113 -10.46 -13.31 27.89
C GLN A 113 -9.37 -14.08 27.14
N ALA A 114 -9.17 -15.34 27.51
CA ALA A 114 -8.28 -16.25 26.78
C ALA A 114 -9.07 -17.06 25.73
N LEU A 115 -8.59 -17.02 24.49
CA LEU A 115 -9.09 -17.82 23.38
C LEU A 115 -8.10 -18.95 23.08
N ARG A 116 -8.62 -20.10 22.64
CA ARG A 116 -7.82 -21.27 22.24
C ARG A 116 -8.25 -21.72 20.85
N SER A 117 -7.28 -21.94 19.98
CA SER A 117 -7.43 -22.60 18.69
C SER A 117 -6.98 -24.06 18.80
N PRO A 118 -7.60 -25.01 18.09
CA PRO A 118 -7.17 -26.41 18.12
C PRO A 118 -5.88 -26.67 17.33
N SER A 119 -5.46 -25.75 16.45
CA SER A 119 -4.36 -26.01 15.49
C SER A 119 -3.30 -24.93 15.52
N ALA A 120 -3.67 -23.68 15.25
CA ALA A 120 -2.72 -22.59 15.10
C ALA A 120 -3.38 -21.24 15.38
N VAL A 121 -2.53 -20.24 15.65
CA VAL A 121 -2.88 -18.82 15.66
C VAL A 121 -2.12 -18.17 14.50
N VAL A 122 -2.85 -17.42 13.66
CA VAL A 122 -2.26 -16.64 12.57
C VAL A 122 -2.27 -15.17 12.98
N VAL A 123 -1.09 -14.54 13.03
CA VAL A 123 -0.93 -13.12 13.33
C VAL A 123 -0.87 -12.35 12.00
N ALA A 124 -1.94 -11.61 11.71
CA ALA A 124 -2.09 -10.83 10.48
C ALA A 124 -2.23 -9.32 10.79
N THR A 125 -1.41 -8.83 11.72
CA THR A 125 -1.31 -7.41 12.10
C THR A 125 -0.17 -6.72 11.37
N ASP A 126 0.00 -5.41 11.56
CA ASP A 126 1.25 -4.74 11.17
C ASP A 126 2.47 -5.29 11.93
N ALA A 127 3.67 -4.95 11.47
CA ALA A 127 4.93 -5.49 11.99
C ALA A 127 5.19 -5.12 13.45
N LEU A 128 4.74 -3.94 13.91
CA LEU A 128 4.94 -3.52 15.31
C LEU A 128 4.06 -4.35 16.23
N ALA A 129 2.77 -4.41 15.96
CA ALA A 129 1.82 -5.22 16.71
C ALA A 129 2.18 -6.72 16.66
N ALA A 130 2.66 -7.21 15.52
CA ALA A 130 3.10 -8.59 15.39
C ALA A 130 4.32 -8.87 16.28
N ARG A 131 5.29 -7.95 16.31
CA ARG A 131 6.48 -8.09 17.17
C ARG A 131 6.12 -8.02 18.66
N GLU A 132 5.15 -7.19 19.04
CA GLU A 132 4.65 -7.15 20.42
C GLU A 132 4.04 -8.49 20.84
N LEU A 133 3.30 -9.15 19.94
CA LEU A 133 2.67 -10.45 20.21
C LEU A 133 3.64 -11.63 20.16
N LEU A 134 4.57 -11.64 19.21
CA LEU A 134 5.48 -12.76 18.92
C LEU A 134 6.81 -12.67 19.68
N GLY A 135 7.20 -11.47 20.10
CA GLY A 135 8.49 -11.17 20.68
C GLY A 135 9.58 -10.85 19.63
N PRO A 136 10.65 -10.15 20.03
CA PRO A 136 11.71 -9.71 19.13
C PRO A 136 12.54 -10.85 18.52
N GLU A 137 12.61 -12.00 19.21
CA GLU A 137 13.33 -13.20 18.74
C GLU A 137 12.66 -13.84 17.51
N ALA A 138 11.34 -13.67 17.39
CA ALA A 138 10.54 -14.29 16.33
C ALA A 138 10.35 -13.37 15.11
N LEU A 139 10.51 -12.05 15.29
CA LEU A 139 10.32 -11.07 14.23
C LEU A 139 11.28 -9.88 14.39
N GLU A 140 12.29 -9.85 13.53
CA GLU A 140 13.11 -8.65 13.33
C GLU A 140 12.30 -7.60 12.55
N LEU A 141 12.36 -6.34 13.01
CA LEU A 141 11.75 -5.26 12.24
C LEU A 141 12.64 -4.83 11.08
N PRO A 142 12.03 -4.31 10.01
CA PRO A 142 12.76 -3.57 8.98
C PRO A 142 13.62 -2.47 9.62
N ARG A 143 14.84 -2.31 9.09
CA ARG A 143 15.74 -1.22 9.45
C ARG A 143 15.38 0.01 8.63
N GLY A 144 15.46 1.18 9.25
CA GLY A 144 15.19 2.47 8.60
C GLY A 144 13.97 3.18 9.18
N PRO A 145 13.76 4.45 8.81
CA PRO A 145 12.58 5.20 9.22
C PRO A 145 11.32 4.60 8.57
N PRO A 146 10.15 4.69 9.22
CA PRO A 146 8.89 4.36 8.57
C PRO A 146 8.68 5.28 7.37
N VAL A 147 8.11 4.72 6.30
CA VAL A 147 7.60 5.50 5.17
C VAL A 147 6.19 5.98 5.47
N ALA A 148 5.77 7.06 4.83
CA ALA A 148 4.44 7.61 4.99
C ALA A 148 3.91 8.17 3.67
N THR A 149 2.60 8.32 3.60
CA THR A 149 1.90 8.93 2.47
C THR A 149 0.64 9.63 2.96
N ALA A 150 0.23 10.66 2.24
CA ALA A 150 -1.11 11.22 2.35
C ALA A 150 -1.82 11.12 0.99
N CYS A 151 -3.11 10.83 1.04
CA CYS A 151 -3.97 10.81 -0.14
C CYS A 151 -4.99 11.94 -0.03
N LEU A 152 -4.96 12.85 -1.00
CA LEU A 152 -5.89 13.98 -1.07
C LEU A 152 -6.92 13.72 -2.16
N TYR A 153 -8.19 13.98 -1.85
CA TYR A 153 -9.29 13.83 -2.79
C TYR A 153 -9.89 15.18 -3.13
N PHE A 154 -10.05 15.45 -4.42
CA PHE A 154 -10.67 16.67 -4.91
C PHE A 154 -11.84 16.35 -5.83
N SER A 155 -12.88 17.16 -5.74
CA SER A 155 -13.98 17.14 -6.71
C SER A 155 -13.87 18.34 -7.63
N LEU A 156 -14.03 18.11 -8.93
CA LEU A 156 -14.02 19.15 -9.95
C LEU A 156 -15.13 18.90 -10.99
N PRO A 157 -15.59 19.93 -11.74
CA PRO A 157 -16.49 19.73 -12.87
C PRO A 157 -15.85 18.81 -13.91
N GLU A 158 -16.62 17.89 -14.49
CA GLU A 158 -16.12 16.98 -15.53
C GLU A 158 -15.64 17.74 -16.80
N ALA A 159 -16.22 18.92 -17.05
CA ALA A 159 -15.81 19.80 -18.14
C ALA A 159 -14.37 20.33 -18.01
N ASP A 160 -13.83 20.33 -16.79
CA ASP A 160 -12.49 20.86 -16.49
C ASP A 160 -11.41 19.74 -16.49
N LEU A 161 -11.78 18.52 -16.89
CA LEU A 161 -10.83 17.40 -16.95
C LEU A 161 -9.76 17.65 -18.02
N PRO A 162 -8.46 17.57 -17.66
CA PRO A 162 -7.37 17.71 -18.63
C PRO A 162 -7.25 16.48 -19.54
N THR A 163 -7.73 15.33 -19.09
CA THR A 163 -7.82 14.10 -19.88
C THR A 163 -8.99 13.24 -19.40
N ARG A 164 -9.55 12.45 -20.32
CA ARG A 164 -10.55 11.41 -20.06
C ARG A 164 -9.95 10.01 -20.02
N ASP A 165 -8.67 9.88 -20.31
CA ASP A 165 -8.00 8.58 -20.31
C ASP A 165 -7.86 8.05 -18.87
N PRO A 166 -7.96 6.73 -18.67
CA PRO A 166 -7.74 6.08 -17.38
C PRO A 166 -6.24 5.93 -17.10
N VAL A 167 -5.55 7.06 -16.89
CA VAL A 167 -4.09 7.12 -16.74
C VAL A 167 -3.67 7.62 -15.37
N LEU A 168 -2.49 7.18 -14.92
CA LEU A 168 -1.80 7.73 -13.76
C LEU A 168 -0.90 8.87 -14.23
N LEU A 169 -1.14 10.08 -13.72
CA LEU A 169 -0.30 11.24 -13.97
C LEU A 169 0.85 11.22 -12.97
N LEU A 170 2.09 11.28 -13.47
CA LEU A 170 3.30 11.29 -12.65
C LEU A 170 3.89 12.69 -12.61
N ASN A 171 4.35 13.11 -11.44
CA ASN A 171 5.11 14.34 -11.33
C ASN A 171 6.58 14.10 -11.70
N GLY A 172 6.89 14.23 -12.98
CA GLY A 172 8.26 14.09 -13.50
C GLY A 172 9.17 15.29 -13.23
N GLU A 173 8.67 16.34 -12.59
CA GLU A 173 9.46 17.55 -12.26
C GLU A 173 10.00 17.55 -10.83
N LEU A 174 9.75 16.49 -10.06
CA LEU A 174 10.25 16.38 -8.69
C LEU A 174 11.78 16.42 -8.67
N PRO A 175 12.41 17.44 -8.04
CA PRO A 175 13.85 17.50 -7.89
C PRO A 175 14.33 16.33 -7.02
N ALA A 176 15.49 15.75 -7.39
CA ALA A 176 16.12 14.74 -6.56
C ALA A 176 16.41 15.29 -5.15
N GLY A 177 16.00 14.57 -4.10
CA GLY A 177 16.15 14.99 -2.71
C GLY A 177 15.05 15.90 -2.18
N VAL A 178 14.10 16.34 -3.02
CA VAL A 178 12.86 17.02 -2.60
C VAL A 178 11.75 15.98 -2.53
N TYR A 179 12.00 14.96 -1.71
CA TYR A 179 11.01 13.94 -1.43
C TYR A 179 10.68 14.02 0.05
N GLY A 180 9.60 14.73 0.32
CA GLY A 180 9.15 15.13 1.63
C GLY A 180 7.76 15.74 1.54
N THR A 181 7.21 15.98 2.71
CA THR A 181 5.81 16.21 3.16
C THR A 181 4.83 17.02 2.29
N THR A 182 5.23 17.57 1.16
CA THR A 182 4.41 18.47 0.32
C THR A 182 4.46 18.16 -1.19
N ALA A 183 5.30 17.23 -1.64
CA ALA A 183 5.49 16.99 -3.06
C ALA A 183 4.45 16.00 -3.62
N LEU A 184 3.65 16.45 -4.59
CA LEU A 184 2.73 15.59 -5.33
C LEU A 184 3.51 14.57 -6.14
N ALA A 185 3.38 13.28 -5.81
CA ALA A 185 4.05 12.21 -6.54
C ALA A 185 3.27 11.77 -7.77
N SER A 186 1.97 11.57 -7.60
CA SER A 186 1.08 11.17 -8.69
C SER A 186 -0.36 11.63 -8.46
N ALA A 187 -1.13 11.63 -9.54
CA ALA A 187 -2.56 11.90 -9.49
C ALA A 187 -3.33 11.03 -10.49
N THR A 188 -4.59 10.71 -10.18
CA THR A 188 -5.48 9.96 -11.06
C THR A 188 -6.92 10.44 -10.92
N PHE A 189 -7.64 10.53 -12.04
CA PHE A 189 -9.07 10.82 -12.05
C PHE A 189 -9.83 9.50 -11.92
N LEU A 190 -10.15 9.10 -10.70
CA LEU A 190 -10.76 7.80 -10.39
C LEU A 190 -12.08 7.59 -11.15
N SER A 191 -12.86 8.65 -11.38
CA SER A 191 -14.10 8.60 -12.15
C SER A 191 -13.92 8.30 -13.64
N ASN A 192 -12.72 8.52 -14.22
CA ASN A 192 -12.42 8.08 -15.59
C ASN A 192 -12.29 6.55 -15.67
N ILE A 193 -11.96 5.90 -14.55
CA ILE A 193 -11.80 4.44 -14.45
C ILE A 193 -13.12 3.80 -14.02
N ALA A 194 -13.74 4.34 -12.96
CA ALA A 194 -15.00 3.86 -12.41
C ALA A 194 -15.98 5.04 -12.31
N PRO A 195 -16.86 5.26 -13.32
CA PRO A 195 -17.79 6.39 -13.33
C PRO A 195 -18.70 6.50 -12.10
N SER A 196 -18.94 5.38 -11.40
CA SER A 196 -19.71 5.33 -10.15
C SER A 196 -19.03 6.04 -8.96
N TYR A 197 -17.76 6.43 -9.08
CA TYR A 197 -16.99 7.05 -7.99
C TYR A 197 -17.26 8.55 -7.84
N ALA A 198 -17.96 9.18 -8.79
CA ALA A 198 -18.33 10.59 -8.71
C ALA A 198 -19.82 10.78 -9.08
N PRO A 199 -20.49 11.79 -8.53
CA PRO A 199 -21.85 12.14 -8.95
C PRO A 199 -21.85 12.70 -10.39
N PRO A 200 -23.02 12.70 -11.07
CA PRO A 200 -23.12 13.19 -12.45
C PRO A 200 -22.55 14.61 -12.64
N GLY A 201 -21.77 14.81 -13.71
CA GLY A 201 -21.14 16.09 -14.05
C GLY A 201 -19.94 16.48 -13.19
N ARG A 202 -19.50 15.59 -12.30
CA ARG A 202 -18.31 15.77 -11.45
C ARG A 202 -17.30 14.68 -11.73
N ALA A 203 -16.03 15.01 -11.52
CA ALA A 203 -14.93 14.06 -11.48
C ALA A 203 -14.36 13.96 -10.06
N LEU A 204 -13.74 12.81 -9.76
CA LEU A 204 -13.02 12.57 -8.52
C LEU A 204 -11.53 12.43 -8.83
N LEU A 205 -10.74 13.41 -8.39
CA LEU A 205 -9.29 13.39 -8.45
C LEU A 205 -8.72 12.85 -7.15
N SER A 206 -7.81 11.88 -7.26
CA SER A 206 -7.01 11.34 -6.17
C SER A 206 -5.56 11.76 -6.38
N CYS A 207 -4.95 12.34 -5.36
CA CYS A 207 -3.58 12.85 -5.38
C CYS A 207 -2.77 12.17 -4.27
N THR A 208 -1.59 11.64 -4.61
CA THR A 208 -0.70 11.00 -3.64
C THR A 208 0.47 11.90 -3.31
N LEU A 209 0.67 12.17 -2.04
CA LEU A 209 1.84 12.83 -1.47
C LEU A 209 2.74 11.78 -0.80
N LEU A 210 4.05 11.94 -0.94
CA LEU A 210 5.02 11.12 -0.19
C LEU A 210 5.44 11.83 1.10
N GLY A 211 5.46 11.09 2.20
CA GLY A 211 5.63 11.60 3.56
C GLY A 211 4.31 11.95 4.25
N LEU A 212 4.42 12.44 5.49
CA LEU A 212 3.29 12.99 6.26
C LEU A 212 3.22 14.50 6.04
N PRO A 213 2.08 15.10 5.65
CA PRO A 213 1.92 16.55 5.71
C PRO A 213 2.17 17.07 7.13
N ALA A 214 2.64 18.31 7.24
CA ALA A 214 3.04 18.91 8.52
C ALA A 214 1.87 19.07 9.52
N GLU A 215 0.63 19.05 9.04
CA GLU A 215 -0.57 19.13 9.87
C GLU A 215 -1.40 17.83 9.74
N PRO A 216 -1.88 17.27 10.87
CA PRO A 216 -2.77 16.11 10.85
C PRO A 216 -4.17 16.46 10.34
N ASP A 217 -4.85 15.47 9.77
CA ASP A 217 -6.14 15.55 9.06
C ASP A 217 -7.36 15.82 10.00
N ASP A 218 -7.12 16.11 11.28
CA ASP A 218 -8.18 16.37 12.27
C ASP A 218 -8.64 17.83 12.22
N ALA A 219 -9.27 18.20 11.10
CA ALA A 219 -10.08 19.40 10.97
C ALA A 219 -11.37 19.07 10.20
N ALA A 220 -12.23 18.24 10.78
CA ALA A 220 -13.62 18.05 10.37
C ALA A 220 -14.54 17.84 11.59
#